data_AF-A0A9E4AS56-F1
#
_entry.id   AF-A0A9E4AS56-F1
#
_cell.length_a   1.000
_cell.length_b   1.000
_cell.length_c   1.000
_cell.angle_alpha   90.00
_cell.angle_beta   90.00
_cell.angle_gamma   90.00
#
_symmetry.space_group_name_H-M   'P 1'
#
loop_
_entity.id
_entity.type
_entity.pdbx_description
1 polymer ?
#
loop_
_entity_poly.entity_id
_entity_poly.type
_entity_poly.pdbx_seq_one_letter_code
_entity_poly.pdbx_strand_id
1 'polypeptide(L)'
;MAVDDQRLVVAYSPTRATRDAHQRTQMVARLKDRLTKKSANGELKAMHPRGCQRFLTIDGEATVVVDEAKIEAAAAWDGLHGVYTSHPADRLAPAKVLALYHDLLQVEAAFRVTKHDLHVRPVSHWKQARVEAHVAIA
;
A
#
# COMPACT_ATOMS: atom_id res chain seq x y z
N MET A 1 9.67 21.21 -2.77
CA MET A 1 8.59 21.89 -2.02
C MET A 1 8.42 21.14 -0.72
N ALA A 2 8.85 21.74 0.39
CA ALA A 2 8.67 21.14 1.72
C ALA A 2 7.25 21.46 2.18
N VAL A 3 6.42 20.42 2.32
CA VAL A 3 5.19 20.48 3.09
C VAL A 3 5.60 20.07 4.50
N ASP A 4 5.51 21.00 5.45
CA ASP A 4 5.71 20.81 6.90
C ASP A 4 7.02 20.12 7.34
N ASP A 5 8.18 20.78 7.21
CA ASP A 5 9.49 20.40 7.80
C ASP A 5 9.92 18.91 7.65
N GLN A 6 9.28 18.20 6.72
CA GLN A 6 9.47 16.78 6.47
C GLN A 6 10.34 16.59 5.23
N ARG A 7 11.34 15.73 5.39
CA ARG A 7 12.25 15.32 4.33
C ARG A 7 11.69 14.12 3.59
N LEU A 8 11.57 14.22 2.28
CA LEU A 8 11.24 13.09 1.41
C LEU A 8 12.53 12.40 0.94
N VAL A 9 12.69 11.12 1.27
CA VAL A 9 13.74 10.26 0.73
C VAL A 9 13.12 9.37 -0.34
N VAL A 10 13.65 9.42 -1.57
CA VAL A 10 13.18 8.60 -2.70
C VAL A 10 14.26 7.63 -3.11
N ALA A 11 13.87 6.38 -3.33
CA ALA A 11 14.70 5.34 -3.93
C ALA A 11 14.02 4.71 -5.13
N TYR A 12 14.83 4.23 -6.06
CA TYR A 12 14.38 3.44 -7.20
C TYR A 12 14.87 1.99 -7.03
N SER A 13 14.02 1.03 -7.37
CA SER A 13 14.38 -0.38 -7.43
C SER A 13 13.90 -1.01 -8.75
N PRO A 14 14.80 -1.63 -9.54
CA PRO A 14 14.41 -2.26 -10.81
C PRO A 14 13.53 -3.49 -10.60
N THR A 15 13.75 -4.27 -9.53
CA THR A 15 12.91 -5.42 -9.20
C THR A 15 11.50 -5.01 -8.76
N ARG A 16 11.39 -3.85 -8.09
CA ARG A 16 10.10 -3.22 -7.81
C ARG A 16 9.44 -2.73 -9.09
N ALA A 17 10.19 -2.10 -10.00
CA ALA A 17 9.65 -1.59 -11.25
C ALA A 17 9.00 -2.69 -12.10
N THR A 18 9.67 -3.84 -12.24
CA THR A 18 9.11 -4.98 -12.99
C THR A 18 7.85 -5.55 -12.34
N ARG A 19 7.85 -5.69 -11.01
CA ARG A 19 6.68 -6.16 -10.26
C ARG A 19 5.51 -5.18 -10.37
N ASP A 20 5.77 -3.89 -10.18
CA ASP A 20 4.74 -2.86 -10.19
C ASP A 20 4.13 -2.71 -11.61
N ALA A 21 4.97 -2.79 -12.66
CA ALA A 21 4.52 -2.87 -14.05
C ALA A 21 3.64 -4.10 -14.30
N HIS A 22 4.06 -5.28 -13.81
CA HIS A 22 3.28 -6.50 -13.94
C HIS A 22 1.92 -6.39 -13.24
N GLN A 23 1.90 -5.83 -12.03
CA GLN A 23 0.68 -5.59 -11.27
C GLN A 23 -0.26 -4.62 -12.00
N ARG A 24 0.25 -3.51 -12.56
CA ARG A 24 -0.53 -2.58 -13.39
C ARG A 24 -1.15 -3.30 -14.58
N THR A 25 -0.36 -4.05 -15.34
CA THR A 25 -0.86 -4.78 -16.52
C THR A 25 -1.98 -5.75 -16.14
N GLN A 26 -1.83 -6.50 -15.04
CA GLN A 26 -2.89 -7.39 -14.55
C GLN A 26 -4.15 -6.61 -14.11
N MET A 27 -3.99 -5.47 -13.46
CA MET A 27 -5.10 -4.62 -13.04
C MET A 27 -5.88 -4.08 -14.25
N VAL A 28 -5.19 -3.58 -15.27
CA VAL A 28 -5.79 -3.07 -16.51
C VAL A 28 -6.49 -4.19 -17.29
N ALA A 29 -5.88 -5.37 -17.41
CA ALA A 29 -6.51 -6.51 -18.05
C ALA A 29 -7.82 -6.93 -17.37
N ARG A 30 -7.81 -7.02 -16.03
CA ARG A 30 -9.03 -7.30 -15.23
C ARG A 30 -10.08 -6.21 -15.38
N LEU A 31 -9.67 -4.96 -15.52
CA LEU A 31 -10.56 -3.82 -15.72
C LEU A 31 -11.25 -3.89 -17.08
N LYS A 32 -10.48 -4.16 -18.16
CA LYS A 32 -11.00 -4.34 -19.52
C LYS A 32 -12.00 -5.52 -19.58
N ASP A 33 -11.66 -6.66 -19.00
CA ASP A 33 -12.54 -7.84 -18.92
C ASP A 33 -13.86 -7.57 -18.15
N ARG A 34 -13.82 -6.73 -17.12
CA ARG A 34 -15.04 -6.34 -16.37
C ARG A 34 -15.92 -5.36 -17.13
N LEU A 35 -15.32 -4.46 -17.90
CA LEU A 35 -16.07 -3.50 -18.73
C LEU A 35 -16.76 -4.19 -19.91
N THR A 36 -16.13 -5.20 -20.53
CA THR A 36 -16.73 -5.97 -21.62
C THR A 36 -17.89 -6.85 -21.16
N LYS A 37 -17.82 -7.40 -19.94
CA LYS A 37 -18.85 -8.27 -19.36
C LYS A 37 -20.15 -7.59 -18.92
N LYS A 38 -20.41 -6.33 -19.34
CA LYS A 38 -21.63 -5.52 -19.09
C LYS A 38 -22.50 -6.02 -17.94
N SER A 39 -22.38 -5.37 -16.77
CA SER A 39 -23.39 -5.46 -15.71
C SER A 39 -24.78 -5.22 -16.31
N ALA A 40 -25.64 -6.22 -16.24
CA ALA A 40 -27.01 -6.21 -16.76
C ALA A 40 -27.89 -5.08 -16.18
N ASN A 41 -27.40 -4.32 -15.19
CA ASN A 41 -28.16 -3.28 -14.51
C ASN A 41 -27.58 -1.86 -14.64
N GLY A 42 -26.61 -1.60 -15.52
CA GLY A 42 -26.17 -0.22 -15.81
C GLY A 42 -25.58 0.58 -14.64
N GLU A 43 -25.49 -0.01 -13.45
CA GLU A 43 -24.94 0.64 -12.28
C GLU A 43 -23.48 0.22 -12.10
N LEU A 44 -22.61 1.24 -12.02
CA LEU A 44 -21.20 1.20 -11.59
C LEU A 44 -20.99 0.57 -10.18
N LYS A 45 -22.01 -0.03 -9.55
CA LYS A 45 -21.94 -0.53 -8.16
C LYS A 45 -20.98 -1.70 -7.95
N ALA A 46 -20.43 -2.30 -9.00
CA ALA A 46 -19.42 -3.36 -8.91
C ALA A 46 -17.95 -2.88 -9.08
N MET A 47 -17.71 -1.57 -9.22
CA MET A 47 -16.37 -0.98 -9.42
C MET A 47 -15.51 -0.87 -8.16
N HIS A 48 -15.76 -1.71 -7.15
CA HIS A 48 -14.93 -1.76 -5.95
C HIS A 48 -13.90 -2.92 -5.91
N PRO A 49 -13.07 -3.18 -6.94
CA PRO A 49 -11.81 -3.88 -6.72
C PRO A 49 -10.72 -2.84 -6.41
N ARG A 50 -10.43 -2.70 -5.12
CA ARG A 50 -9.26 -2.04 -4.51
C ARG A 50 -8.20 -1.56 -5.51
N GLY A 51 -8.26 -0.29 -5.91
CA GLY A 51 -7.20 0.40 -6.65
C GLY A 51 -7.32 0.48 -8.17
N CYS A 52 -8.19 -0.30 -8.83
CA CYS A 52 -8.32 -0.28 -10.29
C CYS A 52 -9.07 0.96 -10.83
N GLN A 53 -9.87 1.62 -9.99
CA GLN A 53 -10.65 2.81 -10.38
C GLN A 53 -9.80 3.99 -10.87
N ARG A 54 -8.52 4.04 -10.47
CA ARG A 54 -7.61 5.13 -10.82
C ARG A 54 -7.35 5.24 -12.33
N PHE A 55 -7.62 4.19 -13.09
CA PHE A 55 -7.42 4.12 -14.55
C PHE A 55 -8.71 4.33 -15.34
N LEU A 56 -9.78 4.78 -14.70
CA LEU A 56 -11.06 5.03 -15.35
C LEU A 56 -11.34 6.53 -15.46
N THR A 57 -12.06 6.88 -16.50
CA THR A 57 -12.61 8.21 -16.75
C THR A 57 -14.05 8.07 -17.22
N ILE A 58 -14.86 9.08 -16.93
CA ILE A 58 -16.25 9.15 -17.38
C ILE A 58 -16.26 9.98 -18.66
N ASP A 59 -16.80 9.43 -19.73
CA ASP A 59 -17.02 10.09 -21.02
C ASP A 59 -18.51 10.39 -21.20
N GLY A 60 -18.84 11.63 -21.57
CA GLY A 60 -20.22 12.09 -21.77
C GLY A 60 -21.13 11.92 -20.54
N GLU A 61 -22.39 11.51 -20.77
CA GLU A 61 -23.45 11.55 -19.76
C GLU A 61 -23.41 10.42 -18.71
N ALA A 62 -22.68 9.31 -18.92
CA ALA A 62 -22.51 8.25 -17.90
C ALA A 62 -21.54 7.10 -18.30
N THR A 63 -20.84 7.19 -19.44
CA THR A 63 -20.06 6.06 -19.96
C THR A 63 -18.69 5.97 -19.31
N VAL A 64 -18.37 4.81 -18.72
CA VAL A 64 -17.07 4.58 -18.07
C VAL A 64 -16.11 3.94 -19.06
N VAL A 65 -14.98 4.60 -19.26
CA VAL A 65 -13.94 4.18 -20.21
C VAL A 65 -12.59 4.08 -19.50
N VAL A 66 -11.73 3.20 -20.00
CA VAL A 66 -10.32 3.10 -19.55
C VAL A 66 -9.53 4.27 -20.11
N ASP A 67 -8.83 4.98 -19.22
CA ASP A 67 -7.99 6.12 -19.54
C ASP A 67 -6.53 5.68 -19.69
N GLU A 68 -6.08 5.57 -20.94
CA GLU A 68 -4.71 5.16 -21.25
C GLU A 68 -3.68 6.23 -20.82
N ALA A 69 -4.05 7.52 -20.76
CA ALA A 69 -3.13 8.56 -20.28
C ALA A 69 -2.83 8.41 -18.78
N LYS A 70 -3.82 8.02 -17.98
CA LYS A 70 -3.62 7.70 -16.55
C LYS A 70 -2.77 6.44 -16.36
N ILE A 71 -2.86 5.47 -17.27
CA ILE A 71 -2.05 4.24 -17.25
C ILE A 71 -0.58 4.58 -17.53
N GLU A 72 -0.31 5.37 -18.56
CA GLU A 72 1.04 5.88 -18.89
C GLU A 72 1.62 6.72 -17.76
N ALA A 73 0.83 7.66 -17.21
CA ALA A 73 1.24 8.47 -16.07
C ALA A 73 1.60 7.60 -14.86
N ALA A 74 0.89 6.48 -14.63
CA ALA A 74 1.20 5.55 -13.56
C ALA A 74 2.46 4.72 -13.83
N ALA A 75 2.78 4.42 -15.10
CA ALA A 75 4.01 3.71 -15.46
C ALA A 75 5.26 4.50 -15.08
N ALA A 76 5.21 5.84 -15.13
CA ALA A 76 6.31 6.69 -14.70
C ALA A 76 6.67 6.55 -13.20
N TRP A 77 5.76 6.01 -12.38
CA TRP A 77 5.98 5.80 -10.94
C TRP A 77 6.51 4.41 -10.58
N ASP A 78 6.62 3.51 -11.55
CA ASP A 78 7.08 2.15 -11.31
C ASP A 78 8.49 2.15 -10.74
N GLY A 79 8.70 1.37 -9.67
CA GLY A 79 10.02 1.24 -9.06
C GLY A 79 10.35 2.33 -8.05
N LEU A 80 9.63 3.44 -8.02
CA LEU A 80 9.84 4.51 -7.05
C LEU A 80 9.25 4.14 -5.69
N HIS A 81 10.03 4.40 -4.64
CA HIS A 81 9.60 4.29 -3.25
C HIS A 81 10.02 5.53 -2.49
N GLY A 82 9.03 6.27 -1.99
CA GLY A 82 9.24 7.49 -1.21
C GLY A 82 8.92 7.27 0.26
N VAL A 83 9.75 7.80 1.13
CA VAL A 83 9.60 7.79 2.58
C VAL A 83 9.71 9.21 3.11
N TYR A 84 8.70 9.67 3.84
CA TYR A 84 8.76 10.93 4.59
C TYR A 84 9.41 10.69 5.95
N THR A 85 10.35 11.54 6.33
CA THR A 85 11.00 11.51 7.63
C THR A 85 11.17 12.92 8.18
N SER A 86 11.00 13.09 9.49
CA SER A 86 11.34 14.32 10.20
C SER A 86 12.83 14.40 10.55
N HIS A 87 13.62 13.37 10.24
CA HIS A 87 15.07 13.40 10.49
C HIS A 87 15.80 14.25 9.44
N PRO A 88 16.62 15.22 9.89
CA PRO A 88 17.38 16.06 8.99
C PRO A 88 18.49 15.27 8.28
N ALA A 89 19.01 15.84 7.18
CA ALA A 89 19.91 15.15 6.26
C ALA A 89 21.31 14.85 6.82
N ASP A 90 21.76 15.68 7.74
CA ASP A 90 23.01 15.56 8.50
C ASP A 90 22.97 14.43 9.53
N ARG A 91 21.80 14.19 10.15
CA ARG A 91 21.65 13.20 11.21
C ARG A 91 21.45 11.77 10.70
N LEU A 92 20.77 11.61 9.56
CA LEU A 92 20.45 10.28 9.05
C LEU A 92 20.61 10.20 7.53
N ALA A 93 21.50 9.32 7.08
CA ALA A 93 21.72 9.07 5.66
C ALA A 93 20.47 8.46 4.99
N PRO A 94 20.17 8.81 3.72
CA PRO A 94 19.03 8.27 2.97
C PRO A 94 18.94 6.74 3.00
N ALA A 95 20.06 6.05 2.80
CA ALA A 95 20.12 4.59 2.81
C ALA A 95 19.70 4.00 4.17
N LYS A 96 20.05 4.67 5.28
CA LYS A 96 19.69 4.23 6.62
C LYS A 96 18.21 4.45 6.92
N VAL A 97 17.63 5.56 6.44
CA VAL A 97 16.18 5.81 6.52
C VAL A 97 15.41 4.67 5.84
N LEU A 98 15.80 4.31 4.61
CA LEU A 98 15.15 3.24 3.84
C LEU A 98 15.30 1.87 4.52
N ALA A 99 16.48 1.56 5.06
CA ALA A 99 16.72 0.32 5.80
C ALA A 99 15.83 0.22 7.05
N LEU A 100 15.76 1.28 7.87
CA LEU A 100 14.89 1.29 9.05
C LEU A 100 13.41 1.16 8.70
N TYR A 101 12.97 1.75 7.59
CA TYR A 101 11.61 1.57 7.10
C TYR A 101 11.34 0.15 6.61
N HIS A 102 12.34 -0.50 5.99
CA HIS A 102 12.25 -1.92 5.64
C HIS A 102 12.12 -2.81 6.89
N ASP A 103 12.81 -2.45 7.99
CA ASP A 103 12.75 -3.20 9.25
C ASP A 103 11.39 -3.09 9.95
N LEU A 104 10.52 -2.14 9.57
CA LEU A 104 9.15 -2.08 10.09
C LEU A 104 8.35 -3.36 9.79
N LEU A 105 8.67 -4.05 8.69
CA LEU A 105 8.10 -5.36 8.37
C LEU A 105 8.45 -6.42 9.42
N GLN A 106 9.59 -6.29 10.10
CA GLN A 106 9.98 -7.18 11.19
C GLN A 106 9.10 -6.97 12.42
N VAL A 107 8.70 -5.72 12.69
CA VAL A 107 7.77 -5.41 13.77
C VAL A 107 6.40 -6.04 13.49
N GLU A 108 5.90 -5.93 12.26
CA GLU A 108 4.66 -6.62 11.86
C GLU A 108 4.78 -8.14 11.95
N ALA A 109 5.93 -8.71 11.55
CA ALA A 109 6.19 -10.13 11.67
C ALA A 109 6.21 -10.59 13.13
N ALA A 110 6.85 -9.84 14.03
CA ALA A 110 6.84 -10.11 15.46
C ALA A 110 5.40 -10.08 15.99
N PHE A 111 4.61 -9.05 15.69
CA PHE A 111 3.20 -9.02 16.08
C PHE A 111 2.38 -10.19 15.52
N ARG A 112 2.68 -10.65 14.31
CA ARG A 112 2.01 -11.81 13.71
C ARG A 112 2.34 -13.10 14.45
N VAL A 113 3.60 -13.33 14.79
CA VAL A 113 4.06 -14.47 15.60
C VAL A 113 3.42 -14.44 16.98
N THR A 114 3.46 -13.29 17.65
CA THR A 114 2.83 -13.09 18.96
C THR A 114 1.33 -13.42 18.94
N LYS A 115 0.60 -13.07 17.88
CA LYS A 115 -0.84 -13.35 17.78
C LYS A 115 -1.19 -14.77 17.35
N HIS A 116 -0.42 -15.36 16.45
CA HIS A 116 -0.76 -16.66 15.85
C HIS A 116 -0.06 -17.83 16.53
N ASP A 117 1.23 -17.71 16.84
CA ASP A 117 2.00 -18.80 17.42
C ASP A 117 1.84 -18.78 18.94
N LEU A 118 2.08 -17.61 19.54
CA LEU A 118 1.99 -17.41 20.99
C LEU A 118 0.56 -17.14 21.48
N HIS A 119 -0.40 -17.05 20.56
CA HIS A 119 -1.83 -16.86 20.85
C HIS A 119 -2.13 -15.68 21.79
N VAL A 120 -1.25 -14.66 21.82
CA VAL A 120 -1.44 -13.44 22.62
C VAL A 120 -2.56 -12.62 21.98
N ARG A 121 -3.80 -12.99 22.30
CA ARG A 121 -4.98 -12.26 21.88
C ARG A 121 -5.27 -11.16 22.90
N PRO A 122 -5.92 -10.06 22.48
CA PRO A 122 -6.43 -9.07 23.42
C PRO A 122 -7.39 -9.76 24.39
N VAL A 123 -6.98 -9.89 25.64
CA VAL A 123 -7.82 -10.32 26.76
C VAL A 123 -7.89 -9.14 27.72
N SER A 124 -9.11 -8.68 28.02
CA SER A 124 -9.32 -7.56 28.93
C SER A 124 -9.07 -8.01 30.37
N HIS A 125 -7.84 -7.79 30.85
CA HIS A 125 -7.47 -8.00 32.25
C HIS A 125 -7.70 -6.72 33.04
N TRP A 126 -8.36 -6.82 34.18
CA TRP A 126 -8.68 -5.69 35.06
C TRP A 126 -7.65 -5.50 36.19
N LYS A 127 -6.83 -6.52 36.45
CA LYS A 127 -5.79 -6.51 37.49
C LYS A 127 -4.41 -6.45 36.84
N GLN A 128 -3.57 -5.52 37.28
CA GLN A 128 -2.23 -5.30 36.74
C GLN A 128 -1.39 -6.59 36.68
N ALA A 129 -1.34 -7.37 37.76
CA ALA A 129 -0.59 -8.62 37.81
C ALA A 129 -1.03 -9.65 36.72
N ARG A 130 -2.31 -9.63 36.32
CA ARG A 130 -2.80 -10.50 35.23
C ARG A 130 -2.40 -9.98 33.85
N VAL A 131 -2.33 -8.66 33.67
CA VAL A 131 -1.79 -8.05 32.44
C VAL A 131 -0.33 -8.45 32.28
N GLU A 132 0.47 -8.27 33.33
CA GLU A 132 1.90 -8.57 33.32
C GLU A 132 2.17 -10.05 33.04
N ALA A 133 1.46 -10.97 33.71
CA ALA A 133 1.58 -12.40 33.46
C ALA A 133 1.16 -12.80 32.04
N HIS A 134 0.09 -12.19 31.50
CA HIS A 134 -0.39 -12.46 30.14
C HIS A 134 0.60 -12.02 29.05
N VAL A 135 1.39 -10.98 29.31
CA VAL A 135 2.44 -10.51 28.39
C VAL A 135 3.75 -11.27 28.59
N ALA A 136 4.07 -11.69 29.82
CA ALA A 136 5.35 -12.32 30.15
C ALA A 136 5.41 -13.83 29.86
N ILE A 137 4.29 -14.54 29.94
CA ILE A 137 4.20 -16.00 29.69
C ILE A 137 4.00 -16.30 28.21
N ALA A 138 3.39 -15.36 27.50
CA ALA A 138 2.91 -15.56 26.15
C ALA A 138 3.99 -15.21 25.12
#